data_AF-A0A2D6IKF7-F1
#
_entry.id   AF-A0A2D6IKF7-F1
#
_cell.length_a   1.000
_cell.length_b   1.000
_cell.length_c   1.000
_cell.angle_alpha   90.00
_cell.angle_beta   90.00
_cell.angle_gamma   90.00
#
_symmetry.space_group_name_H-M   'P 1'
#
loop_
_entity.id
_entity.type
_entity.pdbx_description
1 polymer ?
#
loop_
_entity_poly.entity_id
_entity_poly.type
_entity_poly.pdbx_seq_one_letter_code
_entity_poly.pdbx_strand_id
1 'polypeptide(L)'
;MKIIIVITIIVLVAIAGFVYMNSSSGDYSGLFRDELSRAGVERVGQPIEGFNAYIYLEAFPGFEEVDFDGVETFEGIYRLEDKELKYERTVGNPVTSAEETISEEGYKTLLVNFSDRLGVKVRSESDIAVLLERLRESDEVQGSYITDDFSIWHPEGWYPYKNNRSVFFTHDENLEIPANTDGFAMAPWFQVTVLMLDNEGGSPTSVEEMFARNLWVEGSEFLISKVSVLIDGKEAIKLVTKAAGAAGEVLHYVFNPDEERIFTLSLYPYEPGSQDTDDFERAVRTFMPNYINVGSITNFEDCIAAGNPAMESYPRQCRAGDQTFVEDISGSGGAGILPFDSGVSGRVLLGPTCPVMKDPPDPSCADKPFVTTIQVIEVGSPKSSPFSVVESDKDGEYKVILPPGEYSLQAVGDIPFPRCEWGTVTIESSTMLELDLLCDTGIR
;
A
#
# COMPACT_ATOMS: atom_id res chain seq x y z
N MET A 1 28.87 64.68 -17.73
CA MET A 1 29.32 63.31 -18.09
C MET A 1 29.36 62.37 -16.88
N LYS A 2 30.01 62.70 -15.76
CA LYS A 2 30.03 61.84 -14.55
C LYS A 2 28.66 61.62 -13.88
N ILE A 3 27.78 62.63 -13.85
CA ILE A 3 26.45 62.52 -13.23
C ILE A 3 25.50 61.59 -14.02
N ILE A 4 25.59 61.59 -15.35
CA ILE A 4 24.77 60.72 -16.21
C ILE A 4 25.14 59.25 -15.98
N ILE A 5 26.44 58.93 -15.88
CA ILE A 5 26.92 57.56 -15.63
C ILE A 5 26.45 57.03 -14.26
N VAL A 6 26.43 57.86 -13.22
CA VAL A 6 25.96 57.46 -11.88
C VAL A 6 24.45 57.17 -11.89
N ILE A 7 23.65 57.98 -12.58
CA ILE A 7 22.20 57.75 -12.71
C ILE A 7 21.93 56.47 -13.52
N THR A 8 22.68 56.22 -14.61
CA THR A 8 22.51 54.99 -15.40
C THR A 8 22.89 53.74 -14.59
N ILE A 9 23.93 53.79 -13.75
CA ILE A 9 24.30 52.67 -12.87
C ILE A 9 23.26 52.44 -11.79
N ILE A 10 22.72 53.50 -11.16
CA ILE A 10 21.66 53.35 -10.15
C ILE A 10 20.38 52.78 -10.78
N VAL A 11 20.03 53.22 -11.98
CA VAL A 11 18.87 52.67 -12.71
C VAL A 11 19.13 51.23 -13.15
N LEU A 12 20.35 50.87 -13.58
CA LEU A 12 20.70 49.47 -13.90
C LEU A 12 20.74 48.58 -12.66
N VAL A 13 21.18 49.08 -11.51
CA VAL A 13 21.18 48.34 -10.24
C VAL A 13 19.76 48.25 -9.67
N ALA A 14 18.92 49.26 -9.87
CA ALA A 14 17.50 49.21 -9.51
C ALA A 14 16.71 48.30 -10.45
N ILE A 15 17.01 48.27 -11.75
CA ILE A 15 16.42 47.34 -12.72
C ILE A 15 16.93 45.93 -12.47
N ALA A 16 18.23 45.73 -12.21
CA ALA A 16 18.78 44.43 -11.85
C ALA A 16 18.23 43.96 -10.50
N GLY A 17 18.10 44.85 -9.50
CA GLY A 17 17.48 44.56 -8.21
C GLY A 17 15.98 44.31 -8.32
N PHE A 18 15.28 44.98 -9.23
CA PHE A 18 13.86 44.73 -9.52
C PHE A 18 13.67 43.43 -10.32
N VAL A 19 14.58 43.09 -11.24
CA VAL A 19 14.62 41.81 -11.96
C VAL A 19 15.02 40.66 -11.03
N TYR A 20 15.86 40.91 -10.02
CA TYR A 20 16.26 39.94 -8.99
C TYR A 20 15.25 39.84 -7.83
N MET A 21 14.45 40.88 -7.59
CA MET A 21 13.30 40.81 -6.68
C MET A 21 12.02 40.28 -7.36
N ASN A 22 11.94 40.32 -8.70
CA ASN A 22 10.87 39.71 -9.50
C ASN A 22 11.28 38.38 -10.16
N SER A 23 12.46 37.82 -9.85
CA SER A 23 12.72 36.42 -10.17
C SER A 23 11.95 35.56 -9.17
N SER A 24 10.71 35.22 -9.56
CA SER A 24 9.90 34.08 -9.11
C SER A 24 10.24 33.52 -7.72
N SER A 25 9.36 33.76 -6.74
CA SER A 25 9.20 32.83 -5.61
C SER A 25 9.11 31.43 -6.20
N GLY A 26 10.14 30.60 -6.00
CA GLY A 26 10.31 29.35 -6.72
C GLY A 26 9.03 28.52 -6.70
N ASP A 27 8.53 28.17 -7.88
CA ASP A 27 7.44 27.20 -8.00
C ASP A 27 8.02 25.82 -7.68
N TYR A 28 7.90 25.40 -6.42
CA TYR A 28 8.44 24.13 -5.93
C TYR A 28 7.50 22.94 -6.21
N SER A 29 6.36 23.17 -6.85
CA SER A 29 5.37 22.13 -7.16
C SER A 29 5.93 21.04 -8.06
N GLY A 30 6.81 21.38 -9.02
CA GLY A 30 7.47 20.39 -9.88
C GLY A 30 8.37 19.44 -9.10
N LEU A 31 9.17 19.98 -8.16
CA LEU A 31 10.02 19.15 -7.29
C LEU A 31 9.16 18.26 -6.38
N PHE A 32 8.11 18.83 -5.77
CA PHE A 32 7.17 18.08 -4.94
C PHE A 32 6.51 16.94 -5.73
N ARG A 33 6.01 17.22 -6.94
CA ARG A 33 5.43 16.22 -7.86
C ARG A 33 6.43 15.10 -8.14
N ASP A 34 7.65 15.44 -8.54
CA ASP A 34 8.65 14.44 -8.95
C ASP A 34 9.04 13.53 -7.79
N GLU A 35 9.32 14.11 -6.63
CA GLU A 35 9.72 13.37 -5.43
C GLU A 35 8.56 12.54 -4.86
N LEU A 36 7.34 13.09 -4.84
CA LEU A 36 6.14 12.38 -4.39
C LEU A 36 5.78 11.23 -5.34
N SER A 37 5.84 11.45 -6.66
CA SER A 37 5.60 10.41 -7.66
C SER A 37 6.64 9.31 -7.55
N ARG A 38 7.92 9.65 -7.41
CA ARG A 38 8.98 8.66 -7.19
C ARG A 38 8.70 7.82 -5.93
N ALA A 39 8.40 8.46 -4.80
CA ALA A 39 8.07 7.77 -3.57
C ALA A 39 6.78 6.93 -3.65
N GLY A 40 5.82 7.36 -4.48
CA GLY A 40 4.60 6.60 -4.77
C GLY A 40 4.91 5.35 -5.61
N VAL A 41 5.76 5.48 -6.64
CA VAL A 41 6.19 4.35 -7.48
C VAL A 41 6.87 3.27 -6.64
N GLU A 42 7.70 3.67 -5.68
CA GLU A 42 8.34 2.74 -4.74
C GLU A 42 7.35 1.95 -3.88
N ARG A 43 6.16 2.50 -3.60
CA ARG A 43 5.17 1.88 -2.71
C ARG A 43 4.09 1.08 -3.44
N VAL A 44 3.57 1.59 -4.56
CA VAL A 44 2.41 1.02 -5.24
C VAL A 44 2.69 0.63 -6.71
N GLY A 45 3.94 0.77 -7.15
CA GLY A 45 4.33 0.60 -8.56
C GLY A 45 3.97 1.83 -9.41
N GLN A 46 4.28 1.79 -10.71
CA GLN A 46 4.04 2.91 -11.63
C GLN A 46 2.62 2.85 -12.22
N PRO A 47 1.74 3.82 -11.92
CA PRO A 47 0.40 3.86 -12.52
C PRO A 47 0.46 4.15 -14.02
N ILE A 48 -0.33 3.43 -14.83
CA ILE A 48 -0.44 3.67 -16.28
C ILE A 48 -0.82 5.11 -16.59
N GLU A 49 -1.89 5.57 -15.95
CA GLU A 49 -2.53 6.84 -16.25
C GLU A 49 -1.87 8.01 -15.51
N GLY A 50 -0.98 7.71 -14.57
CA GLY A 50 -0.42 8.65 -13.61
C GLY A 50 -1.09 8.56 -12.24
N PHE A 51 -0.60 9.37 -11.29
CA PHE A 51 -1.10 9.37 -9.93
C PHE A 51 -2.38 10.19 -9.81
N ASN A 52 -3.36 9.62 -9.11
CA ASN A 52 -4.62 10.25 -8.74
C ASN A 52 -4.69 10.38 -7.21
N ALA A 53 -5.71 11.04 -6.66
CA ALA A 53 -5.80 11.28 -5.21
C ALA A 53 -5.87 9.98 -4.40
N TYR A 54 -6.66 9.00 -4.85
CA TYR A 54 -6.88 7.74 -4.15
C TYR A 54 -5.61 6.89 -4.09
N ILE A 55 -4.81 6.89 -5.15
CA ILE A 55 -3.50 6.20 -5.18
C ILE A 55 -2.57 6.80 -4.12
N TYR A 56 -2.55 8.12 -3.97
CA TYR A 56 -1.71 8.75 -2.96
C TYR A 56 -2.22 8.56 -1.53
N LEU A 57 -3.53 8.57 -1.31
CA LEU A 57 -4.13 8.24 -0.01
C LEU A 57 -3.83 6.79 0.42
N GLU A 58 -3.79 5.86 -0.55
CA GLU A 58 -3.37 4.47 -0.30
C GLU A 58 -1.87 4.38 -0.03
N ALA A 59 -1.05 5.05 -0.85
CA ALA A 59 0.41 4.98 -0.74
C ALA A 59 0.96 5.70 0.50
N PHE A 60 0.29 6.74 1.00
CA PHE A 60 0.81 7.58 2.08
C PHE A 60 -0.26 7.84 3.14
N PRO A 61 -0.28 7.06 4.24
CA PRO A 61 -1.20 7.25 5.35
C PRO A 61 -1.13 8.65 6.01
N GLY A 62 -0.06 9.40 5.77
CA GLY A 62 0.11 10.77 6.23
C GLY A 62 -0.71 11.80 5.45
N PHE A 63 -1.23 11.46 4.27
CA PHE A 63 -2.20 12.30 3.58
C PHE A 63 -3.61 12.12 4.18
N GLU A 64 -4.37 13.20 4.14
CA GLU A 64 -5.79 13.20 4.46
C GLU A 64 -6.60 13.62 3.22
N GLU A 65 -7.85 13.18 3.13
CA GLU A 65 -8.74 13.56 2.02
C GLU A 65 -8.84 15.08 1.82
N VAL A 66 -8.74 15.86 2.90
CA VAL A 66 -8.75 17.33 2.86
C VAL A 66 -7.56 17.92 2.10
N ASP A 67 -6.43 17.21 2.01
CA ASP A 67 -5.27 17.68 1.24
C ASP A 67 -5.57 17.72 -0.26
N PHE A 68 -6.54 16.92 -0.71
CA PHE A 68 -6.92 16.80 -2.11
C PHE A 68 -8.13 17.68 -2.49
N ASP A 69 -8.72 18.42 -1.56
CA ASP A 69 -9.84 19.32 -1.89
C ASP A 69 -9.40 20.42 -2.88
N GLY A 70 -10.10 20.50 -4.01
CA GLY A 70 -9.80 21.45 -5.08
C GLY A 70 -8.63 21.06 -5.99
N VAL A 71 -8.00 19.90 -5.79
CA VAL A 71 -6.89 19.45 -6.65
C VAL A 71 -7.37 19.15 -8.06
N GLU A 72 -6.82 19.86 -9.05
CA GLU A 72 -7.17 19.72 -10.45
C GLU A 72 -6.57 18.47 -11.10
N THR A 73 -7.39 17.75 -11.85
CA THR A 73 -6.99 16.58 -12.64
C THR A 73 -6.94 16.93 -14.13
N PHE A 74 -6.60 15.99 -15.00
CA PHE A 74 -6.61 16.24 -16.45
C PHE A 74 -7.98 16.60 -17.02
N GLU A 75 -9.07 16.07 -16.46
CA GLU A 75 -10.43 16.33 -16.97
C GLU A 75 -11.44 16.79 -15.90
N GLY A 76 -10.98 17.07 -14.69
CA GLY A 76 -11.85 17.38 -13.56
C GLY A 76 -11.12 18.00 -12.37
N ILE A 77 -11.74 17.87 -11.21
CA ILE A 77 -11.28 18.41 -9.94
C ILE A 77 -11.79 17.53 -8.80
N TYR A 78 -10.97 17.33 -7.78
CA TYR A 78 -11.41 16.70 -6.55
C TYR A 78 -12.15 17.69 -5.64
N ARG A 79 -13.22 17.24 -4.98
CA ARG A 79 -14.07 18.02 -4.08
C ARG A 79 -14.33 17.25 -2.80
N LEU A 80 -14.10 17.89 -1.66
CA LEU A 80 -14.47 17.33 -0.36
C LEU A 80 -15.91 17.72 -0.01
N GLU A 81 -16.81 16.73 0.03
CA GLU A 81 -18.21 16.90 0.40
C GLU A 81 -18.53 16.00 1.60
N ASP A 82 -19.10 16.55 2.68
CA ASP A 82 -19.49 15.75 3.86
C ASP A 82 -18.35 14.88 4.45
N LYS A 83 -17.09 15.33 4.33
CA LYS A 83 -15.86 14.60 4.70
C LYS A 83 -15.52 13.39 3.81
N GLU A 84 -16.07 13.34 2.61
CA GLU A 84 -15.76 12.33 1.60
C GLU A 84 -15.22 13.03 0.34
N LEU A 85 -14.06 12.57 -0.13
CA LEU A 85 -13.43 13.08 -1.35
C LEU A 85 -14.08 12.48 -2.60
N LYS A 86 -14.61 13.34 -3.46
CA LYS A 86 -15.25 12.95 -4.72
C LYS A 86 -14.57 13.59 -5.91
N TYR A 87 -14.57 12.88 -7.03
CA TYR A 87 -14.15 13.41 -8.31
C TYR A 87 -15.31 14.11 -9.03
N GLU A 88 -15.11 15.36 -9.44
CA GLU A 88 -16.03 16.14 -10.26
C GLU A 88 -15.39 16.43 -11.63
N ARG A 89 -15.98 15.88 -12.69
CA ARG A 89 -15.51 16.13 -14.04
C ARG A 89 -15.90 17.53 -14.55
N THR A 90 -14.97 18.20 -15.23
CA THR A 90 -15.17 19.56 -15.77
C THR A 90 -15.07 19.64 -17.30
N VAL A 91 -14.57 18.60 -17.96
CA VAL A 91 -14.41 18.54 -19.43
C VAL A 91 -15.51 17.69 -20.07
N GLY A 92 -15.99 18.10 -21.26
CA GLY A 92 -16.95 17.32 -22.05
C GLY A 92 -16.30 16.15 -22.80
N ASN A 93 -17.11 15.32 -23.45
CA ASN A 93 -16.62 14.17 -24.25
C ASN A 93 -15.56 14.57 -25.30
N PRO A 94 -14.58 13.70 -25.61
CA PRO A 94 -14.44 12.31 -25.15
C PRO A 94 -13.81 12.16 -23.75
N VAL A 95 -14.04 11.00 -23.12
CA VAL A 95 -13.43 10.59 -21.84
C VAL A 95 -12.11 9.87 -22.11
N THR A 96 -11.04 10.29 -21.41
CA THR A 96 -9.80 9.51 -21.35
C THR A 96 -9.73 8.70 -20.05
N SER A 97 -8.92 7.64 -20.05
CA SER A 97 -8.67 6.82 -18.87
C SER A 97 -7.85 7.54 -17.79
N ALA A 98 -7.18 8.65 -18.14
CA ALA A 98 -6.42 9.51 -17.22
C ALA A 98 -7.24 10.68 -16.64
N GLU A 99 -8.58 10.62 -16.70
CA GLU A 99 -9.42 11.76 -16.34
C GLU A 99 -9.22 12.25 -14.90
N GLU A 100 -8.89 11.33 -13.99
CA GLU A 100 -8.64 11.58 -12.57
C GLU A 100 -7.16 11.85 -12.23
N THR A 101 -6.24 11.71 -13.18
CA THR A 101 -4.81 11.93 -12.93
C THR A 101 -4.55 13.39 -12.56
N ILE A 102 -3.81 13.60 -11.47
CA ILE A 102 -3.50 14.93 -10.96
C ILE A 102 -2.68 15.70 -12.01
N SER A 103 -3.15 16.89 -12.35
CA SER A 103 -2.50 17.76 -13.31
C SER A 103 -1.33 18.52 -12.68
N GLU A 104 -0.50 19.15 -13.52
CA GLU A 104 0.57 20.04 -13.05
C GLU A 104 0.06 21.17 -12.13
N GLU A 105 -1.12 21.72 -12.42
CA GLU A 105 -1.75 22.72 -11.54
C GLU A 105 -2.29 22.06 -10.27
N GLY A 106 -2.83 20.84 -10.38
CA GLY A 106 -3.28 20.07 -9.22
C GLY A 106 -2.17 19.80 -8.21
N TYR A 107 -0.94 19.52 -8.65
CA TYR A 107 0.20 19.37 -7.73
C TYR A 107 0.57 20.67 -7.00
N LYS A 108 0.28 21.84 -7.58
CA LYS A 108 0.43 23.12 -6.86
C LYS A 108 -0.61 23.24 -5.77
N THR A 109 -1.86 22.93 -6.08
CA THR A 109 -2.97 22.95 -5.11
C THR A 109 -2.71 21.96 -3.97
N LEU A 110 -2.31 20.72 -4.30
CA LEU A 110 -1.97 19.69 -3.33
C LEU A 110 -0.81 20.13 -2.43
N LEU A 111 0.26 20.69 -3.01
CA LEU A 111 1.38 21.21 -2.23
C LEU A 111 0.93 22.30 -1.25
N VAL A 112 0.10 23.25 -1.69
CA VAL A 112 -0.43 24.31 -0.83
C VAL A 112 -1.25 23.72 0.30
N ASN A 113 -2.26 22.90 -0.01
CA ASN A 113 -3.15 22.29 0.99
C ASN A 113 -2.37 21.49 2.04
N PHE A 114 -1.49 20.59 1.58
CA PHE A 114 -0.70 19.75 2.45
C PHE A 114 0.27 20.57 3.31
N SER A 115 0.92 21.58 2.72
CA SER A 115 1.84 22.45 3.45
C SER A 115 1.14 23.31 4.50
N ASP A 116 -0.07 23.80 4.19
CA ASP A 116 -0.88 24.59 5.11
C ASP A 116 -1.40 23.72 6.26
N ARG A 117 -1.86 22.48 5.98
CA ARG A 117 -2.29 21.53 7.02
C ARG A 117 -1.14 21.22 7.99
N LEU A 118 0.04 20.96 7.46
CA LEU A 118 1.23 20.69 8.28
C LEU A 118 1.86 21.95 8.89
N GLY A 119 1.39 23.14 8.52
CA GLY A 119 1.92 24.42 9.00
C GLY A 119 3.36 24.70 8.57
N VAL A 120 3.79 24.14 7.43
CA VAL A 120 5.15 24.30 6.87
C VAL A 120 5.11 25.28 5.71
N LYS A 121 5.83 26.39 5.81
CA LYS A 121 5.91 27.38 4.73
C LYS A 121 7.01 26.99 3.75
N VAL A 122 6.65 26.69 2.51
CA VAL A 122 7.61 26.34 1.45
C VAL A 122 8.34 27.58 0.93
N ARG A 123 9.65 27.64 1.14
CA ARG A 123 10.55 28.73 0.71
C ARG A 123 11.82 28.23 0.05
N SER A 124 12.14 26.96 0.20
CA SER A 124 13.28 26.29 -0.42
C SER A 124 13.01 24.81 -0.67
N GLU A 125 13.86 24.18 -1.47
CA GLU A 125 13.83 22.74 -1.74
C GLU A 125 13.91 21.90 -0.45
N SER A 126 14.64 22.39 0.57
CA SER A 126 14.70 21.74 1.89
C SER A 126 13.34 21.64 2.57
N ASP A 127 12.43 22.59 2.31
CA ASP A 127 11.10 22.59 2.93
C ASP A 127 10.21 21.52 2.27
N ILE A 128 10.45 21.21 0.99
CA ILE A 128 9.82 20.05 0.32
C ILE A 128 10.30 18.75 0.96
N ALA A 129 11.59 18.63 1.24
CA ALA A 129 12.12 17.45 1.95
C ALA A 129 11.49 17.31 3.34
N VAL A 130 11.29 18.40 4.09
CA VAL A 130 10.60 18.38 5.39
C VAL A 130 9.14 17.94 5.24
N LEU A 131 8.42 18.42 4.22
CA LEU A 131 7.05 17.99 3.95
C LEU A 131 6.96 16.50 3.64
N LEU A 132 7.86 15.99 2.79
CA LEU A 132 7.91 14.57 2.43
C LEU A 132 8.36 13.69 3.61
N GLU A 133 9.23 14.21 4.48
CA GLU A 133 9.59 13.52 5.72
C GLU A 133 8.39 13.45 6.65
N ARG A 134 7.63 14.54 6.84
CA ARG A 134 6.38 14.52 7.63
C ARG A 134 5.31 13.61 7.05
N LEU A 135 5.23 13.52 5.72
CA LEU A 135 4.38 12.55 5.03
C LEU A 135 4.78 11.10 5.36
N ARG A 136 6.04 10.88 5.74
CA ARG A 136 6.62 9.61 6.18
C ARG A 136 6.71 9.48 7.69
N GLU A 137 6.63 10.56 8.48
CA GLU A 137 6.60 10.50 9.96
C GLU A 137 5.29 9.84 10.44
N SER A 138 4.23 9.86 9.64
CA SER A 138 3.06 8.99 9.86
C SER A 138 3.37 7.49 9.67
N ASP A 139 4.52 7.15 9.09
CA ASP A 139 5.07 5.80 9.03
C ASP A 139 5.96 5.48 10.26
N GLU A 140 6.09 6.34 11.28
CA GLU A 140 7.04 6.13 12.39
C GLU A 140 6.86 4.77 13.09
N VAL A 141 7.88 3.93 12.86
CA VAL A 141 8.30 2.69 13.54
C VAL A 141 7.15 1.84 14.07
N GLN A 142 6.46 1.16 13.16
CA GLN A 142 5.62 0.03 13.54
C GLN A 142 6.51 -1.18 13.88
N GLY A 143 6.41 -1.68 15.10
CA GLY A 143 6.89 -3.03 15.41
C GLY A 143 5.90 -4.05 14.85
N SER A 144 6.39 -5.15 14.27
CA SER A 144 5.54 -6.27 13.86
C SER A 144 5.61 -7.38 14.89
N TYR A 145 4.46 -7.90 15.30
CA TYR A 145 4.38 -9.13 16.09
C TYR A 145 3.75 -10.24 15.26
N ILE A 146 4.50 -11.33 15.08
CA ILE A 146 4.16 -12.44 14.20
C ILE A 146 4.15 -13.73 15.03
N THR A 147 3.10 -14.54 14.88
CA THR A 147 2.92 -15.86 15.48
C THR A 147 2.46 -16.86 14.44
N ASP A 148 2.32 -18.14 14.80
CA ASP A 148 1.68 -19.12 13.91
C ASP A 148 0.18 -18.82 13.68
N ASP A 149 -0.46 -18.08 14.58
CA ASP A 149 -1.90 -17.82 14.54
C ASP A 149 -2.29 -16.49 13.88
N PHE A 150 -1.43 -15.47 13.98
CA PHE A 150 -1.68 -14.14 13.45
C PHE A 150 -0.42 -13.28 13.34
N SER A 151 -0.51 -12.23 12.54
CA SER A 151 0.43 -11.12 12.41
C SER A 151 -0.29 -9.80 12.70
N ILE A 152 0.39 -8.87 13.39
CA ILE A 152 -0.15 -7.54 13.67
C ILE A 152 0.99 -6.53 13.76
N TRP A 153 0.75 -5.32 13.26
CA TRP A 153 1.63 -4.19 13.50
C TRP A 153 1.15 -3.40 14.71
N HIS A 154 2.09 -2.93 15.52
CA HIS A 154 1.80 -2.13 16.69
C HIS A 154 2.63 -0.83 16.65
N PRO A 155 2.08 0.29 17.13
CA PRO A 155 2.82 1.55 17.17
C PRO A 155 4.05 1.48 18.08
N GLU A 156 4.99 2.39 17.88
CA GLU A 156 6.12 2.58 18.78
C GLU A 156 5.65 2.81 20.22
N GLY A 157 6.41 2.30 21.20
CA GLY A 157 6.06 2.41 22.61
C GLY A 157 5.01 1.39 23.07
N TRP A 158 4.52 0.52 22.20
CA TRP A 158 3.76 -0.68 22.57
C TRP A 158 4.67 -1.90 22.48
N TYR A 159 4.82 -2.64 23.57
CA TYR A 159 5.72 -3.79 23.66
C TYR A 159 4.93 -5.09 23.85
N PRO A 160 5.15 -6.13 23.02
CA PRO A 160 4.38 -7.37 23.07
C PRO A 160 4.92 -8.39 24.09
N TYR A 161 4.02 -9.01 24.85
CA TYR A 161 4.28 -10.06 25.83
C TYR A 161 3.33 -11.23 25.64
N LYS A 162 3.89 -12.40 25.30
CA LYS A 162 3.12 -13.63 25.20
C LYS A 162 2.77 -14.17 26.59
N ASN A 163 1.49 -14.48 26.79
CA ASN A 163 0.99 -15.15 27.99
C ASN A 163 -0.11 -16.14 27.58
N ASN A 164 0.27 -17.42 27.53
CA ASN A 164 -0.55 -18.51 27.02
C ASN A 164 -1.04 -18.26 25.57
N ARG A 165 -2.37 -18.19 25.38
CA ARG A 165 -3.04 -17.94 24.09
C ARG A 165 -3.31 -16.45 23.84
N SER A 166 -2.82 -15.59 24.72
CA SER A 166 -2.94 -14.14 24.59
C SER A 166 -1.57 -13.51 24.38
N VAL A 167 -1.57 -12.40 23.67
CA VAL A 167 -0.42 -11.51 23.52
C VAL A 167 -0.87 -10.14 24.00
N PHE A 168 -0.19 -9.63 25.02
CA PHE A 168 -0.45 -8.33 25.63
C PHE A 168 0.51 -7.31 25.04
N PHE A 169 0.00 -6.16 24.65
CA PHE A 169 0.78 -5.02 24.20
C PHE A 169 0.63 -3.95 25.28
N THR A 170 1.76 -3.51 25.85
CA THR A 170 1.80 -2.58 26.98
C THR A 170 2.85 -1.50 26.76
N HIS A 171 2.76 -0.37 27.44
CA HIS A 171 3.82 0.66 27.36
C HIS A 171 5.09 0.34 28.15
N ASP A 172 5.07 -0.66 29.03
CA ASP A 172 6.23 -1.06 29.81
C ASP A 172 7.11 -2.03 29.01
N GLU A 173 8.29 -1.57 28.56
CA GLU A 173 9.27 -2.37 27.79
C GLU A 173 9.86 -3.56 28.57
N ASN A 174 9.82 -3.51 29.91
CA ASN A 174 10.37 -4.55 30.77
C ASN A 174 9.31 -5.02 31.77
N LEU A 175 8.37 -5.83 31.29
CA LEU A 175 7.25 -6.34 32.08
C LEU A 175 7.34 -7.86 32.26
N GLU A 176 7.25 -8.33 33.52
CA GLU A 176 7.07 -9.74 33.83
C GLU A 176 5.59 -9.99 34.16
N ILE A 177 4.87 -10.60 33.23
CA ILE A 177 3.47 -11.01 33.45
C ILE A 177 3.48 -12.41 34.08
N PRO A 178 2.95 -12.60 35.30
CA PRO A 178 2.85 -13.92 35.88
C PRO A 178 1.98 -14.83 35.00
N ALA A 179 2.44 -16.05 34.74
CA ALA A 179 1.71 -17.01 33.93
C ALA A 179 0.29 -17.23 34.49
N ASN A 180 -0.69 -17.30 33.59
CA ASN A 180 -2.12 -17.49 33.92
C ASN A 180 -2.75 -16.33 34.69
N THR A 181 -2.24 -15.11 34.51
CA THR A 181 -2.94 -13.89 34.96
C THR A 181 -3.48 -13.13 33.77
N ASP A 182 -4.66 -12.52 33.93
CA ASP A 182 -5.36 -11.78 32.88
C ASP A 182 -4.86 -10.33 32.74
N GLY A 183 -3.71 -9.98 33.34
CA GLY A 183 -3.08 -8.67 33.15
C GLY A 183 -3.85 -7.46 33.71
N PHE A 184 -4.94 -7.66 34.47
CA PHE A 184 -5.88 -6.60 34.89
C PHE A 184 -5.26 -5.37 35.61
N ALA A 185 -4.03 -5.46 36.10
CA ALA A 185 -3.37 -4.37 36.82
C ALA A 185 -2.45 -3.47 35.94
N MET A 186 -2.40 -3.69 34.62
CA MET A 186 -1.35 -3.12 33.75
C MET A 186 -1.87 -2.03 32.79
N ALA A 187 -3.06 -1.47 33.04
CA ALA A 187 -3.69 -0.51 32.13
C ALA A 187 -2.84 0.78 31.97
N PRO A 188 -2.77 1.37 30.76
CA PRO A 188 -3.44 0.93 29.53
C PRO A 188 -2.72 -0.21 28.81
N TRP A 189 -3.48 -1.17 28.27
CA TRP A 189 -2.96 -2.26 27.44
C TRP A 189 -4.00 -2.71 26.42
N PHE A 190 -3.54 -3.30 25.31
CA PHE A 190 -4.41 -4.09 24.44
C PHE A 190 -3.90 -5.52 24.32
N GLN A 191 -4.80 -6.46 24.02
CA GLN A 191 -4.42 -7.85 23.79
C GLN A 191 -5.02 -8.40 22.50
N VAL A 192 -4.35 -9.41 21.97
CA VAL A 192 -4.89 -10.34 21.00
C VAL A 192 -5.02 -11.71 21.68
N THR A 193 -6.21 -12.28 21.71
CA THR A 193 -6.46 -13.64 22.24
C THR A 193 -6.96 -14.55 21.15
N VAL A 194 -6.35 -15.74 21.05
CA VAL A 194 -6.76 -16.81 20.14
C VAL A 194 -7.58 -17.85 20.91
N LEU A 195 -8.83 -18.05 20.50
CA LEU A 195 -9.72 -19.06 21.04
C LEU A 195 -9.95 -20.14 19.99
N MET A 196 -9.61 -21.39 20.33
CA MET A 196 -9.94 -22.54 19.48
C MET A 196 -11.42 -22.87 19.62
N LEU A 197 -12.08 -23.15 18.51
CA LEU A 197 -13.41 -23.73 18.44
C LEU A 197 -13.27 -25.25 18.46
N ASP A 198 -13.70 -25.85 19.56
CA ASP A 198 -13.68 -27.31 19.72
C ASP A 198 -14.86 -27.80 20.55
N ASN A 199 -15.12 -29.11 20.47
CA ASN A 199 -16.15 -29.79 21.25
C ASN A 199 -15.60 -30.36 22.58
N GLU A 200 -14.34 -30.10 22.94
CA GLU A 200 -13.63 -30.78 24.03
C GLU A 200 -12.96 -29.79 24.99
N GLY A 201 -13.31 -29.84 26.28
CA GLY A 201 -12.53 -29.13 27.30
C GLY A 201 -12.91 -27.66 27.51
N GLY A 202 -14.17 -27.31 27.32
CA GLY A 202 -14.72 -26.04 27.78
C GLY A 202 -14.43 -24.84 26.88
N SER A 203 -13.92 -25.04 25.65
CA SER A 203 -13.91 -24.01 24.61
C SER A 203 -15.33 -23.76 24.07
N PRO A 204 -15.61 -22.58 23.47
CA PRO A 204 -16.86 -22.37 22.75
C PRO A 204 -16.84 -23.12 21.41
N THR A 205 -18.02 -23.49 20.90
CA THR A 205 -18.20 -24.16 19.60
C THR A 205 -18.59 -23.18 18.48
N SER A 206 -18.87 -21.92 18.83
CA SER A 206 -19.26 -20.86 17.88
C SER A 206 -19.01 -19.47 18.47
N VAL A 207 -19.02 -18.45 17.62
CA VAL A 207 -18.96 -17.03 18.03
C VAL A 207 -20.15 -16.68 18.92
N GLU A 208 -21.33 -17.19 18.60
CA GLU A 208 -22.56 -16.96 19.37
C GLU A 208 -22.46 -17.55 20.77
N GLU A 209 -21.93 -18.77 20.91
CA GLU A 209 -21.71 -19.38 22.22
C GLU A 209 -20.65 -18.61 23.02
N MET A 210 -19.56 -18.19 22.37
CA MET A 210 -18.51 -17.37 22.97
C MET A 210 -19.08 -16.04 23.49
N PHE A 211 -19.95 -15.38 22.73
CA PHE A 211 -20.66 -14.18 23.19
C PHE A 211 -21.60 -14.46 24.36
N ALA A 212 -22.36 -15.55 24.32
CA ALA A 212 -23.26 -15.91 25.41
C ALA A 212 -22.50 -16.16 26.72
N ARG A 213 -21.37 -16.87 26.65
CA ARG A 213 -20.50 -17.17 27.81
C ARG A 213 -19.88 -15.92 28.42
N ASN A 214 -19.54 -14.92 27.61
CA ASN A 214 -19.00 -13.63 28.06
C ASN A 214 -20.08 -12.58 28.40
N LEU A 215 -21.38 -12.94 28.31
CA LEU A 215 -22.50 -12.01 28.48
C LEU A 215 -22.46 -10.84 27.49
N TRP A 216 -21.92 -11.02 26.29
CA TRP A 216 -21.88 -10.04 25.19
C TRP A 216 -23.08 -10.21 24.24
N VAL A 217 -24.26 -10.41 24.83
CA VAL A 217 -25.53 -10.63 24.13
C VAL A 217 -26.48 -9.47 24.38
N GLU A 218 -27.38 -9.22 23.42
CA GLU A 218 -28.36 -8.15 23.54
C GLU A 218 -29.22 -8.30 24.80
N GLY A 219 -29.41 -7.20 25.53
CA GLY A 219 -30.11 -7.18 26.82
C GLY A 219 -29.24 -7.50 28.03
N SER A 220 -27.98 -7.89 27.85
CA SER A 220 -27.00 -8.00 28.94
C SER A 220 -26.60 -6.62 29.48
N GLU A 221 -26.45 -6.49 30.80
CA GLU A 221 -25.95 -5.26 31.43
C GLU A 221 -24.47 -4.98 31.16
N PHE A 222 -23.73 -5.99 30.68
CA PHE A 222 -22.31 -5.92 30.35
C PHE A 222 -22.06 -5.48 28.90
N LEU A 223 -23.06 -5.52 28.02
CA LEU A 223 -22.93 -5.09 26.63
C LEU A 223 -23.43 -3.65 26.47
N ILE A 224 -22.56 -2.76 25.98
CA ILE A 224 -22.92 -1.35 25.70
C ILE A 224 -23.31 -1.19 24.23
N SER A 225 -22.51 -1.71 23.30
CA SER A 225 -22.79 -1.68 21.87
C SER A 225 -22.20 -2.89 21.15
N LYS A 226 -22.83 -3.28 20.04
CA LYS A 226 -22.35 -4.34 19.14
C LYS A 226 -22.74 -4.01 17.71
N VAL A 227 -21.78 -3.99 16.80
CA VAL A 227 -21.99 -3.65 15.39
C VAL A 227 -21.07 -4.48 14.50
N SER A 228 -21.58 -4.97 13.37
CA SER A 228 -20.76 -5.59 12.33
C SER A 228 -20.04 -4.50 11.54
N VAL A 229 -18.75 -4.68 11.33
CA VAL A 229 -17.88 -3.73 10.62
C VAL A 229 -17.05 -4.48 9.58
N LEU A 230 -16.60 -3.75 8.56
CA LEU A 230 -15.62 -4.23 7.59
C LEU A 230 -14.31 -3.48 7.81
N ILE A 231 -13.23 -4.21 8.08
CA ILE A 231 -11.89 -3.65 8.33
C ILE A 231 -10.97 -4.23 7.27
N ASP A 232 -10.50 -3.38 6.35
CA ASP A 232 -9.63 -3.76 5.23
C ASP A 232 -10.13 -5.03 4.49
N GLY A 233 -11.44 -5.03 4.20
CA GLY A 233 -12.14 -6.12 3.52
C GLY A 233 -12.48 -7.34 4.38
N LYS A 234 -12.17 -7.33 5.69
CA LYS A 234 -12.44 -8.44 6.62
C LYS A 234 -13.66 -8.13 7.47
N GLU A 235 -14.58 -9.09 7.57
CA GLU A 235 -15.72 -8.98 8.48
C GLU A 235 -15.26 -9.12 9.93
N ALA A 236 -15.69 -8.19 10.78
CA ALA A 236 -15.46 -8.23 12.21
C ALA A 236 -16.70 -7.74 12.97
N ILE A 237 -16.76 -8.08 14.26
CA ILE A 237 -17.78 -7.54 15.17
C ILE A 237 -17.07 -6.59 16.14
N LYS A 238 -17.39 -5.30 16.03
CA LYS A 238 -16.95 -4.27 16.98
C LYS A 238 -17.94 -4.22 18.14
N LEU A 239 -17.46 -4.34 19.37
CA LEU A 239 -18.31 -4.28 20.56
C LEU A 239 -17.65 -3.51 21.70
N VAL A 240 -18.47 -2.81 22.48
CA VAL A 240 -18.04 -2.09 23.68
C VAL A 240 -18.74 -2.75 24.87
N THR A 241 -17.97 -3.10 25.90
CA THR A 241 -18.48 -3.80 27.08
C THR A 241 -18.06 -3.12 28.37
N LYS A 242 -18.72 -3.45 29.47
CA LYS A 242 -18.26 -3.11 30.82
C LYS A 242 -17.41 -4.25 31.36
N ALA A 243 -16.16 -3.97 31.73
CA ALA A 243 -15.27 -4.98 32.27
C ALA A 243 -15.81 -5.55 33.59
N ALA A 244 -15.99 -6.87 33.68
CA ALA A 244 -16.32 -7.52 34.94
C ALA A 244 -15.09 -7.49 35.87
N GLY A 245 -15.06 -6.56 36.82
CA GLY A 245 -14.02 -6.48 37.86
C GLY A 245 -12.87 -5.48 37.61
N ALA A 246 -12.86 -4.80 36.45
CA ALA A 246 -12.00 -3.63 36.22
C ALA A 246 -12.86 -2.36 36.11
N ALA A 247 -12.28 -1.20 36.43
CA ALA A 247 -12.97 0.08 36.26
C ALA A 247 -12.84 0.51 34.79
N GLY A 248 -13.96 0.56 34.05
CA GLY A 248 -14.00 1.15 32.71
C GLY A 248 -14.79 0.34 31.69
N GLU A 249 -14.86 0.91 30.50
CA GLU A 249 -15.36 0.25 29.30
C GLU A 249 -14.20 -0.45 28.57
N VAL A 250 -14.51 -1.42 27.75
CA VAL A 250 -13.54 -2.19 26.96
C VAL A 250 -14.00 -2.21 25.52
N LEU A 251 -13.10 -1.89 24.61
CA LEU A 251 -13.36 -1.99 23.17
C LEU A 251 -12.82 -3.30 22.66
N HIS A 252 -13.66 -4.05 21.96
CA HIS A 252 -13.28 -5.31 21.36
C HIS A 252 -13.56 -5.31 19.85
N TYR A 253 -12.67 -5.96 19.11
CA TYR A 253 -12.91 -6.45 17.76
C TYR A 253 -12.82 -7.97 17.75
N VAL A 254 -13.84 -8.62 17.22
CA VAL A 254 -13.90 -10.08 17.13
C VAL A 254 -13.87 -10.49 15.67
N PHE A 255 -12.86 -11.28 15.31
CA PHE A 255 -12.70 -11.87 13.99
C PHE A 255 -12.92 -13.39 14.07
N ASN A 256 -13.60 -13.93 13.07
CA ASN A 256 -13.83 -15.37 12.93
C ASN A 256 -13.50 -15.78 11.49
N PRO A 257 -12.20 -15.82 11.13
CA PRO A 257 -11.77 -16.01 9.75
C PRO A 257 -11.97 -17.44 9.24
N ASP A 258 -12.11 -18.41 10.14
CA ASP A 258 -12.25 -19.84 9.83
C ASP A 258 -13.19 -20.54 10.82
N GLU A 259 -13.45 -21.84 10.60
CA GLU A 259 -14.33 -22.65 11.45
C GLU A 259 -13.65 -23.14 12.75
N GLU A 260 -12.35 -22.89 12.92
CA GLU A 260 -11.55 -23.46 14.00
C GLU A 260 -11.12 -22.42 15.04
N ARG A 261 -11.14 -21.12 14.72
CA ARG A 261 -10.53 -20.08 15.56
C ARG A 261 -11.34 -18.80 15.59
N ILE A 262 -11.44 -18.25 16.79
CA ILE A 262 -11.92 -16.89 17.05
C ILE A 262 -10.75 -16.07 17.57
N PHE A 263 -10.58 -14.87 17.01
CA PHE A 263 -9.64 -13.88 17.50
C PHE A 263 -10.40 -12.76 18.18
N THR A 264 -9.94 -12.35 19.36
CA THR A 264 -10.45 -11.16 20.05
C THR A 264 -9.31 -10.19 20.27
N LEU A 265 -9.46 -8.99 19.74
CA LEU A 265 -8.58 -7.85 19.97
C LEU A 265 -9.28 -6.95 20.96
N SER A 266 -8.69 -6.66 22.11
CA SER A 266 -9.36 -5.94 23.21
C SER A 266 -8.47 -4.87 23.82
N LEU A 267 -8.99 -3.65 23.99
CA LEU A 267 -8.30 -2.51 24.59
C LEU A 267 -8.88 -2.17 25.98
N TYR A 268 -7.99 -2.01 26.96
CA TYR A 268 -8.31 -1.70 28.35
C TYR A 268 -7.52 -0.50 28.88
N PRO A 269 -8.17 0.55 29.42
CA PRO A 269 -9.58 0.90 29.24
C PRO A 269 -9.84 1.45 27.84
N TYR A 270 -11.09 1.38 27.39
CA TYR A 270 -11.54 2.14 26.24
C TYR A 270 -11.89 3.57 26.62
N GLU A 271 -11.17 4.53 26.05
CA GLU A 271 -11.38 5.97 26.24
C GLU A 271 -11.47 6.65 24.86
N PRO A 272 -12.67 6.89 24.31
CA PRO A 272 -12.84 7.46 22.98
C PRO A 272 -12.02 8.76 22.79
N GLY A 273 -11.18 8.79 21.75
CA GLY A 273 -10.32 9.93 21.41
C GLY A 273 -9.03 10.03 22.24
N SER A 274 -8.69 9.01 23.04
CA SER A 274 -7.36 8.88 23.62
C SER A 274 -6.36 8.38 22.56
N GLN A 275 -5.08 8.72 22.76
CA GLN A 275 -3.99 8.22 21.91
C GLN A 275 -3.98 6.68 21.87
N ASP A 276 -4.17 6.03 23.02
CA ASP A 276 -4.18 4.56 23.11
C ASP A 276 -5.31 3.92 22.29
N THR A 277 -6.47 4.60 22.24
CA THR A 277 -7.59 4.17 21.40
C THR A 277 -7.24 4.30 19.93
N ASP A 278 -6.66 5.42 19.52
CA ASP A 278 -6.25 5.65 18.14
C ASP A 278 -5.15 4.67 17.71
N ASP A 279 -4.18 4.40 18.59
CA ASP A 279 -3.10 3.43 18.40
C ASP A 279 -3.65 2.01 18.21
N PHE A 280 -4.56 1.60 19.09
CA PHE A 280 -5.21 0.30 19.01
C PHE A 280 -6.04 0.16 17.72
N GLU A 281 -6.82 1.18 17.34
CA GLU A 281 -7.59 1.11 16.09
C GLU A 281 -6.70 1.06 14.85
N ARG A 282 -5.51 1.69 14.87
CA ARG A 282 -4.50 1.50 13.81
C ARG A 282 -3.97 0.06 13.81
N ALA A 283 -3.62 -0.50 14.97
CA ALA A 283 -3.17 -1.89 15.08
C ALA A 283 -4.22 -2.89 14.55
N VAL A 284 -5.50 -2.68 14.87
CA VAL A 284 -6.62 -3.52 14.39
C VAL A 284 -6.71 -3.55 12.86
N ARG A 285 -6.47 -2.42 12.17
CA ARG A 285 -6.47 -2.38 10.69
C ARG A 285 -5.39 -3.29 10.10
N THR A 286 -4.24 -3.34 10.76
CA THR A 286 -3.11 -4.17 10.31
C THR A 286 -3.22 -5.65 10.70
N PHE A 287 -4.25 -6.05 11.45
CA PHE A 287 -4.38 -7.41 11.96
C PHE A 287 -4.65 -8.42 10.83
N MET A 288 -3.85 -9.48 10.80
CA MET A 288 -3.96 -10.57 9.83
C MET A 288 -3.98 -11.91 10.57
N PRO A 289 -5.07 -12.69 10.53
CA PRO A 289 -5.05 -14.06 11.00
C PRO A 289 -4.19 -14.91 10.05
N ASN A 290 -3.25 -15.66 10.60
CA ASN A 290 -2.40 -16.59 9.86
C ASN A 290 -3.16 -17.91 9.77
N TYR A 291 -3.50 -18.38 8.57
CA TYR A 291 -4.27 -19.61 8.40
C TYR A 291 -3.43 -20.83 8.76
N ILE A 292 -3.67 -21.44 9.92
CA ILE A 292 -3.02 -22.69 10.30
C ILE A 292 -3.52 -23.79 9.36
N ASN A 293 -2.73 -24.11 8.34
CA ASN A 293 -2.78 -25.40 7.67
C ASN A 293 -1.51 -26.18 8.05
N VAL A 294 -1.41 -26.52 9.34
CA VAL A 294 -0.34 -27.38 9.88
C VAL A 294 -0.66 -28.83 9.51
N GLY A 295 -0.34 -29.14 8.26
CA GLY A 295 -0.38 -30.48 7.69
C GLY A 295 0.40 -30.60 6.38
N SER A 296 0.71 -29.47 5.72
CA SER A 296 1.31 -29.53 4.38
C SER A 296 2.23 -28.37 4.03
N ILE A 297 2.76 -27.57 4.98
CA ILE A 297 3.73 -26.51 4.63
C ILE A 297 5.04 -27.16 4.19
N THR A 298 5.19 -27.35 2.88
CA THR A 298 6.34 -28.03 2.27
C THR A 298 7.17 -27.11 1.39
N ASN A 299 6.63 -25.94 1.04
CA ASN A 299 7.24 -24.92 0.19
C ASN A 299 6.86 -23.51 0.68
N PHE A 300 7.37 -22.49 -0.01
CA PHE A 300 7.14 -21.09 0.31
C PHE A 300 5.67 -20.69 0.13
N GLU A 301 5.02 -21.21 -0.91
CA GLU A 301 3.63 -20.93 -1.26
C GLU A 301 2.68 -21.42 -0.18
N ASP A 302 2.90 -22.63 0.34
CA ASP A 302 2.14 -23.17 1.47
C ASP A 302 2.35 -22.29 2.73
N CYS A 303 3.55 -21.75 2.92
CA CYS A 303 3.89 -20.91 4.06
C CYS A 303 3.17 -19.55 4.00
N ILE A 304 3.14 -18.93 2.82
CA ILE A 304 2.39 -17.69 2.55
C ILE A 304 0.87 -17.93 2.58
N ALA A 305 0.39 -19.04 2.02
CA ALA A 305 -1.02 -19.43 2.04
C ALA A 305 -1.49 -19.74 3.47
N ALA A 306 -0.58 -20.20 4.33
CA ALA A 306 -0.79 -20.31 5.76
C ALA A 306 -0.73 -18.97 6.52
N GLY A 307 -0.63 -17.85 5.79
CA GLY A 307 -0.66 -16.49 6.31
C GLY A 307 0.63 -16.04 7.00
N ASN A 308 1.71 -16.80 6.93
CA ASN A 308 3.00 -16.32 7.45
C ASN A 308 3.55 -15.22 6.53
N PRO A 309 4.16 -14.16 7.06
CA PRO A 309 4.63 -13.04 6.25
C PRO A 309 5.87 -13.42 5.44
N ALA A 310 5.94 -12.88 4.22
CA ALA A 310 7.17 -12.88 3.44
C ALA A 310 8.16 -11.90 4.07
N MET A 311 9.34 -12.36 4.42
CA MET A 311 10.46 -11.53 4.82
C MET A 311 10.96 -10.72 3.61
N GLU A 312 11.39 -9.48 3.85
CA GLU A 312 11.97 -8.57 2.86
C GLU A 312 13.37 -9.03 2.41
N SER A 313 13.43 -10.19 1.76
CA SER A 313 14.64 -10.77 1.16
C SER A 313 14.38 -11.14 -0.30
N TYR A 314 15.44 -11.27 -1.09
CA TYR A 314 15.34 -11.78 -2.46
C TYR A 314 16.23 -13.03 -2.66
N PRO A 315 15.66 -14.21 -3.02
CA PRO A 315 14.23 -14.51 -3.15
C PRO A 315 13.47 -14.34 -1.83
N ARG A 316 12.14 -14.18 -1.90
CA ARG A 316 11.33 -14.01 -0.70
C ARG A 316 11.45 -15.24 0.18
N GLN A 317 11.43 -15.03 1.48
CA GLN A 317 11.50 -16.12 2.45
C GLN A 317 10.29 -16.05 3.35
N CYS A 318 9.75 -17.19 3.73
CA CYS A 318 8.63 -17.29 4.63
C CYS A 318 9.01 -18.21 5.78
N ARG A 319 8.72 -17.79 7.02
CA ARG A 319 9.06 -18.56 8.22
C ARG A 319 7.79 -19.10 8.86
N ALA A 320 7.73 -20.41 9.09
CA ALA A 320 6.71 -21.05 9.90
C ALA A 320 7.40 -21.85 11.02
N GLY A 321 7.21 -21.44 12.27
CA GLY A 321 7.99 -21.96 13.41
C GLY A 321 9.51 -21.83 13.25
N ASP A 322 10.22 -22.96 13.31
CA ASP A 322 11.69 -23.03 13.19
C ASP A 322 12.18 -23.30 11.76
N GLN A 323 11.27 -23.35 10.77
CA GLN A 323 11.61 -23.61 9.38
C GLN A 323 11.47 -22.36 8.51
N THR A 324 12.45 -22.15 7.64
CA THR A 324 12.44 -21.10 6.62
C THR A 324 12.27 -21.73 5.25
N PHE A 325 11.25 -21.28 4.52
CA PHE A 325 10.96 -21.68 3.15
C PHE A 325 11.37 -20.53 2.24
N VAL A 326 12.10 -20.84 1.17
CA VAL A 326 12.55 -19.85 0.18
C VAL A 326 11.66 -20.00 -1.04
N GLU A 327 11.18 -18.87 -1.56
CA GLU A 327 10.40 -18.81 -2.80
C GLU A 327 11.13 -19.52 -3.93
N ASP A 328 10.48 -20.54 -4.51
CA ASP A 328 11.02 -21.22 -5.67
C ASP A 328 10.73 -20.38 -6.92
N ILE A 329 11.65 -19.45 -7.19
CA ILE A 329 11.63 -18.61 -8.39
C ILE A 329 11.95 -19.40 -9.68
N SER A 330 12.08 -20.74 -9.61
CA SER A 330 12.42 -21.59 -10.77
C SER A 330 11.24 -22.28 -11.48
N GLY A 331 9.98 -21.98 -11.14
CA GLY A 331 8.84 -22.19 -12.05
C GLY A 331 7.46 -22.42 -11.42
N SER A 332 6.50 -21.52 -11.75
CA SER A 332 5.03 -21.60 -11.51
C SER A 332 4.62 -21.44 -10.02
N GLY A 333 3.73 -20.53 -9.58
CA GLY A 333 2.52 -19.96 -10.18
C GLY A 333 1.35 -20.24 -9.23
N GLY A 334 0.64 -19.22 -8.72
CA GLY A 334 -0.48 -19.44 -7.81
C GLY A 334 -1.42 -18.25 -7.62
N ALA A 335 -2.68 -18.42 -8.03
CA ALA A 335 -3.85 -18.19 -7.17
C ALA A 335 -5.07 -18.92 -7.79
N GLY A 336 -5.78 -19.71 -6.98
CA GLY A 336 -6.90 -20.54 -7.42
C GLY A 336 -8.15 -19.75 -7.81
N ILE A 337 -8.31 -19.51 -9.10
CA ILE A 337 -9.55 -19.77 -9.83
C ILE A 337 -9.12 -20.78 -10.90
N LEU A 338 -9.91 -21.83 -11.17
CA LEU A 338 -9.67 -22.92 -12.15
C LEU A 338 -8.48 -22.65 -13.11
N PRO A 339 -7.44 -23.50 -13.21
CA PRO A 339 -6.23 -23.18 -13.95
C PRO A 339 -6.60 -22.65 -15.33
N PHE A 340 -6.42 -21.35 -15.53
CA PHE A 340 -6.66 -20.74 -16.82
C PHE A 340 -5.58 -21.29 -17.75
N ASP A 341 -5.99 -21.95 -18.82
CA ASP A 341 -5.10 -22.32 -19.92
C ASP A 341 -4.99 -21.20 -20.97
N SER A 342 -5.51 -20.01 -20.63
CA SER A 342 -5.40 -18.77 -21.39
C SER A 342 -4.29 -17.85 -20.87
N GLY A 343 -3.77 -16.99 -21.73
CA GLY A 343 -2.71 -16.05 -21.37
C GLY A 343 -2.02 -15.43 -22.58
N VAL A 344 -0.86 -14.83 -22.33
CA VAL A 344 -0.01 -14.28 -23.37
C VAL A 344 1.45 -14.68 -23.12
N SER A 345 2.16 -14.94 -24.21
CA SER A 345 3.59 -15.21 -24.23
C SER A 345 4.25 -14.40 -25.34
N GLY A 346 5.56 -14.20 -25.25
CA GLY A 346 6.30 -13.53 -26.31
C GLY A 346 7.71 -13.22 -25.87
N ARG A 347 8.37 -12.29 -26.56
CA ARG A 347 9.71 -11.82 -26.23
C ARG A 347 9.75 -10.32 -26.01
N VAL A 348 10.59 -9.90 -25.07
CA VAL A 348 10.98 -8.51 -24.91
C VAL A 348 12.30 -8.28 -25.65
N LEU A 349 12.32 -7.33 -26.58
CA LEU A 349 13.45 -7.09 -27.47
C LEU A 349 13.92 -5.64 -27.40
N LEU A 350 15.23 -5.44 -27.27
CA LEU A 350 15.91 -4.16 -27.38
C LEU A 350 16.33 -3.87 -28.82
N GLY A 351 15.85 -2.76 -29.35
CA GLY A 351 16.21 -2.28 -30.69
C GLY A 351 16.09 -0.76 -30.79
N PRO A 352 16.74 -0.11 -31.77
CA PRO A 352 17.84 -0.62 -32.56
C PRO A 352 19.11 -0.78 -31.70
N THR A 353 20.02 -1.70 -32.06
CA THR A 353 21.29 -1.90 -31.33
C THR A 353 22.51 -1.26 -32.00
N CYS A 354 22.31 -0.68 -33.19
CA CYS A 354 23.35 -0.03 -33.99
C CYS A 354 22.88 1.33 -34.53
N PRO A 355 23.78 2.33 -34.62
CA PRO A 355 23.45 3.64 -35.20
C PRO A 355 23.14 3.63 -36.71
N VAL A 356 23.55 2.59 -37.45
CA VAL A 356 23.39 2.56 -38.92
C VAL A 356 22.98 1.16 -39.37
N MET A 357 21.83 1.07 -40.05
CA MET A 357 21.38 -0.14 -40.74
C MET A 357 22.16 -0.33 -42.05
N LYS A 358 22.68 -1.53 -42.29
CA LYS A 358 23.39 -1.92 -43.53
C LYS A 358 22.53 -2.87 -44.37
N ASP A 359 22.79 -2.92 -45.68
CA ASP A 359 22.24 -3.93 -46.59
C ASP A 359 23.42 -4.72 -47.23
N PRO A 360 23.57 -6.03 -46.96
CA PRO A 360 22.70 -6.87 -46.13
C PRO A 360 22.73 -6.50 -44.64
N PRO A 361 21.65 -6.79 -43.87
CA PRO A 361 21.59 -6.54 -42.44
C PRO A 361 22.77 -7.19 -41.72
N ASP A 362 23.45 -6.41 -40.88
CA ASP A 362 24.51 -6.92 -40.02
C ASP A 362 23.86 -7.72 -38.88
N PRO A 363 24.10 -9.04 -38.78
CA PRO A 363 23.46 -9.86 -37.75
C PRO A 363 23.79 -9.41 -36.32
N SER A 364 24.90 -8.68 -36.13
CA SER A 364 25.27 -8.11 -34.82
C SER A 364 24.39 -6.94 -34.40
N CYS A 365 23.63 -6.37 -35.34
CA CYS A 365 22.70 -5.26 -35.17
C CYS A 365 21.23 -5.69 -35.04
N ALA A 366 20.95 -7.00 -35.01
CA ALA A 366 19.61 -7.50 -34.73
C ALA A 366 19.17 -7.08 -33.32
N ASP A 367 17.85 -7.01 -33.12
CA ASP A 367 17.29 -6.75 -31.81
C ASP A 367 17.73 -7.83 -30.83
N LYS A 368 18.01 -7.43 -29.59
CA LYS A 368 18.55 -8.31 -28.56
C LYS A 368 17.50 -8.63 -27.52
N PRO A 369 17.49 -9.86 -26.97
CA PRO A 369 16.75 -10.17 -25.77
C PRO A 369 16.92 -9.12 -24.67
N PHE A 370 15.81 -8.77 -24.03
CA PHE A 370 15.81 -7.89 -22.87
C PHE A 370 15.25 -8.63 -21.66
N VAL A 371 16.09 -8.81 -20.64
CA VAL A 371 15.67 -9.27 -19.32
C VAL A 371 15.10 -8.07 -18.58
N THR A 372 13.80 -8.06 -18.35
CA THR A 372 13.14 -7.01 -17.61
C THR A 372 11.84 -7.51 -16.99
N THR A 373 11.31 -6.70 -16.10
CA THR A 373 9.98 -6.88 -15.53
C THR A 373 8.92 -6.44 -16.54
N ILE A 374 7.87 -7.24 -16.70
CA ILE A 374 6.67 -6.93 -17.47
C ILE A 374 5.52 -6.78 -16.47
N GLN A 375 4.92 -5.59 -16.47
CA GLN A 375 3.71 -5.29 -15.71
C GLN A 375 2.50 -5.59 -16.58
N VAL A 376 1.56 -6.37 -16.06
CA VAL A 376 0.28 -6.68 -16.72
C VAL A 376 -0.82 -6.00 -15.94
N ILE A 377 -1.63 -5.22 -16.64
CA ILE A 377 -2.63 -4.35 -16.03
C ILE A 377 -3.96 -4.55 -16.75
N GLU A 378 -5.02 -4.75 -15.97
CA GLU A 378 -6.38 -4.94 -16.48
C GLU A 378 -6.94 -3.59 -16.99
N VAL A 379 -7.40 -3.57 -18.24
CA VAL A 379 -7.93 -2.35 -18.88
C VAL A 379 -9.25 -1.97 -18.19
N GLY A 380 -9.34 -0.73 -17.72
CA GLY A 380 -10.53 -0.21 -17.02
C GLY A 380 -10.63 -0.58 -15.54
N SER A 381 -9.58 -1.17 -14.95
CA SER A 381 -9.51 -1.38 -13.50
C SER A 381 -9.44 -0.04 -12.75
N PRO A 382 -10.27 0.18 -11.71
CA PRO A 382 -10.15 1.35 -10.82
C PRO A 382 -8.89 1.29 -9.93
N LYS A 383 -8.22 0.13 -9.89
CA LYS A 383 -6.93 -0.07 -9.23
C LYS A 383 -5.83 0.06 -10.27
N SER A 384 -4.92 1.00 -10.07
CA SER A 384 -3.76 1.23 -10.93
C SER A 384 -2.57 0.30 -10.65
N SER A 385 -2.69 -0.58 -9.65
CA SER A 385 -1.69 -1.62 -9.36
C SER A 385 -1.67 -2.68 -10.45
N PRO A 386 -0.49 -3.22 -10.84
CA PRO A 386 -0.42 -4.31 -11.81
C PRO A 386 -1.23 -5.52 -11.34
N PHE A 387 -2.07 -6.04 -12.23
CA PHE A 387 -2.82 -7.29 -12.04
C PHE A 387 -1.87 -8.47 -11.84
N SER A 388 -0.76 -8.48 -12.60
CA SER A 388 0.31 -9.45 -12.46
C SER A 388 1.63 -8.83 -12.87
N VAL A 389 2.73 -9.35 -12.33
CA VAL A 389 4.09 -8.98 -12.70
C VAL A 389 4.86 -10.25 -13.06
N VAL A 390 5.56 -10.24 -14.19
CA VAL A 390 6.39 -11.38 -14.66
C VAL A 390 7.73 -10.85 -15.14
N GLU A 391 8.79 -11.65 -15.05
CA GLU A 391 10.08 -11.31 -15.65
C GLU A 391 10.26 -12.04 -16.97
N SER A 392 10.86 -11.36 -17.96
CA SER A 392 11.41 -12.06 -19.12
C SER A 392 12.71 -12.76 -18.76
N ASP A 393 12.96 -13.91 -19.35
CA ASP A 393 14.17 -14.68 -19.12
C ASP A 393 15.38 -14.13 -19.89
N LYS A 394 16.52 -14.83 -19.77
CA LYS A 394 17.78 -14.47 -20.45
C LYS A 394 17.70 -14.39 -21.97
N ASP A 395 16.72 -15.06 -22.56
CA ASP A 395 16.44 -15.09 -23.99
C ASP A 395 15.32 -14.08 -24.35
N GLY A 396 14.86 -13.30 -23.36
CA GLY A 396 13.84 -12.27 -23.46
C GLY A 396 12.44 -12.85 -23.43
N GLU A 397 12.28 -14.16 -23.27
CA GLU A 397 11.00 -14.84 -23.34
C GLU A 397 10.21 -14.61 -22.05
N TYR A 398 8.91 -14.35 -22.18
CA TYR A 398 7.99 -14.24 -21.06
C TYR A 398 6.71 -15.03 -21.34
N LYS A 399 6.05 -15.45 -20.26
CA LYS A 399 4.74 -16.09 -20.32
C LYS A 399 3.95 -15.72 -19.08
N VAL A 400 2.73 -15.24 -19.29
CA VAL A 400 1.79 -14.91 -18.21
C VAL A 400 0.46 -15.60 -18.47
N ILE A 401 -0.07 -16.23 -17.43
CA ILE A 401 -1.39 -16.85 -17.43
C ILE A 401 -2.40 -15.80 -17.02
N LEU A 402 -3.42 -15.56 -17.84
CA LEU A 402 -4.41 -14.50 -17.62
C LEU A 402 -5.83 -15.05 -17.81
N PRO A 403 -6.80 -14.66 -16.96
CA PRO A 403 -8.20 -14.94 -17.21
C PRO A 403 -8.71 -14.19 -18.45
N PRO A 404 -9.85 -14.61 -19.03
CA PRO A 404 -10.47 -13.86 -20.10
C PRO A 404 -10.73 -12.40 -19.71
N GLY A 405 -10.29 -11.46 -20.54
CA GLY A 405 -10.31 -10.04 -20.23
C GLY A 405 -9.45 -9.21 -21.17
N GLU A 406 -9.46 -7.89 -20.99
CA GLU A 406 -8.60 -6.96 -21.73
C GLU A 406 -7.45 -6.51 -20.85
N TYR A 407 -6.22 -6.64 -21.36
CA TYR A 407 -5.00 -6.32 -20.62
C TYR A 407 -4.06 -5.47 -21.44
N SER A 408 -3.32 -4.63 -20.72
CA SER A 408 -2.18 -3.92 -21.23
C SER A 408 -0.90 -4.46 -20.58
N LEU A 409 0.10 -4.73 -21.41
CA LEU A 409 1.41 -5.23 -21.02
C LEU A 409 2.44 -4.14 -21.24
N GLN A 410 3.25 -3.89 -20.22
CA GLN A 410 4.33 -2.91 -20.25
C GLN A 410 5.62 -3.54 -19.75
N ALA A 411 6.61 -3.66 -20.64
CA ALA A 411 7.98 -3.96 -20.22
C ALA A 411 8.56 -2.71 -19.52
N VAL A 412 9.19 -2.90 -18.36
CA VAL A 412 9.83 -1.83 -17.60
C VAL A 412 11.17 -1.51 -18.27
N GLY A 413 11.43 -0.23 -18.50
CA GLY A 413 12.70 0.25 -19.05
C GLY A 413 13.32 1.31 -18.13
N ASP A 414 14.59 1.61 -18.35
CA ASP A 414 15.31 2.64 -17.59
C ASP A 414 14.99 4.04 -18.11
N ILE A 415 15.19 5.05 -17.26
CA ILE A 415 15.03 6.47 -17.62
C ILE A 415 16.41 7.06 -17.93
N PRO A 416 16.65 7.65 -19.11
CA PRO A 416 15.69 8.00 -20.17
C PRO A 416 15.41 6.91 -21.21
N PHE A 417 16.22 5.84 -21.25
CA PHE A 417 16.15 4.70 -22.18
C PHE A 417 16.63 3.43 -21.47
N PRO A 418 16.18 2.22 -21.88
CA PRO A 418 15.31 1.98 -23.03
C PRO A 418 13.84 2.33 -22.77
N ARG A 419 13.13 2.82 -23.79
CA ARG A 419 11.69 3.11 -23.71
C ARG A 419 10.91 1.98 -24.34
N CYS A 420 10.17 1.25 -23.52
CA CYS A 420 9.37 0.13 -23.99
C CYS A 420 7.98 0.56 -24.43
N GLU A 421 7.54 0.01 -25.56
CA GLU A 421 6.19 0.20 -26.06
C GLU A 421 5.20 -0.67 -25.28
N TRP A 422 3.97 -0.18 -25.21
CA TRP A 422 2.84 -0.90 -24.61
C TRP A 422 2.26 -1.87 -25.63
N GLY A 423 1.87 -3.05 -25.16
CA GLY A 423 1.11 -4.01 -25.96
C GLY A 423 -0.23 -4.32 -25.32
N THR A 424 -1.31 -4.21 -26.08
CA THR A 424 -2.67 -4.54 -25.60
C THR A 424 -3.13 -5.88 -26.14
N VAL A 425 -3.76 -6.70 -25.29
CA VAL A 425 -4.31 -8.00 -25.67
C VAL A 425 -5.70 -8.21 -25.09
N THR A 426 -6.56 -8.85 -25.88
CA THR A 426 -7.86 -9.36 -25.41
C THR A 426 -7.74 -10.87 -25.30
N ILE A 427 -7.74 -11.37 -24.06
CA ILE A 427 -7.61 -12.79 -23.77
C ILE A 427 -8.99 -13.44 -23.84
N GLU A 428 -9.15 -14.42 -24.72
CA GLU A 428 -10.31 -15.31 -24.73
C GLU A 428 -10.03 -16.56 -23.87
N SER A 429 -11.08 -17.23 -23.42
CA SER A 429 -10.95 -18.49 -22.65
C SER A 429 -10.12 -19.53 -23.42
N SER A 430 -9.20 -20.19 -22.71
CA SER A 430 -8.34 -21.25 -23.25
C SER A 430 -7.48 -20.87 -24.44
N THR A 431 -7.14 -19.58 -24.56
CA THR A 431 -6.29 -19.05 -25.65
C THR A 431 -4.98 -18.49 -25.13
N MET A 432 -3.86 -18.98 -25.68
CA MET A 432 -2.52 -18.40 -25.49
C MET A 432 -2.19 -17.51 -26.68
N LEU A 433 -2.07 -16.21 -26.46
CA LEU A 433 -1.69 -15.25 -27.50
C LEU A 433 -0.17 -15.02 -27.53
N GLU A 434 0.33 -14.59 -28.67
CA GLU A 434 1.74 -14.22 -28.86
C GLU A 434 1.84 -12.70 -29.03
N LEU A 435 2.66 -12.05 -28.20
CA LEU A 435 2.90 -10.60 -28.25
C LEU A 435 4.37 -10.30 -27.93
N ASP A 436 5.14 -9.88 -28.92
CA ASP A 436 6.49 -9.37 -28.69
C ASP A 436 6.43 -7.89 -28.24
N LEU A 437 7.21 -7.54 -27.22
CA LEU A 437 7.34 -6.18 -26.68
C LEU A 437 8.67 -5.58 -27.13
N LEU A 438 8.63 -4.37 -27.69
CA LEU A 438 9.81 -3.69 -28.23
C LEU A 438 10.23 -2.54 -27.31
N CYS A 439 11.54 -2.46 -27.05
CA CYS A 439 12.15 -1.45 -26.21
C CYS A 439 13.17 -0.63 -27.01
N ASP A 440 12.85 0.64 -27.24
CA ASP A 440 13.67 1.61 -27.96
C ASP A 440 14.88 2.00 -27.13
N THR A 441 16.08 1.67 -27.61
CA THR A 441 17.34 2.02 -26.94
C THR A 441 17.70 3.50 -27.07
N GLY A 442 17.04 4.24 -27.95
CA GLY A 442 17.38 5.63 -28.28
C GLY A 442 18.58 5.78 -29.23
N ILE A 443 19.18 4.67 -29.69
CA ILE A 443 20.26 4.68 -30.69
C ILE A 443 19.69 5.10 -32.06
N ARG A 444 20.39 5.98 -32.78
CA ARG A 444 19.95 6.55 -34.07
C ARG A 444 21.10 6.71 -35.05
#